data_AF-A0A380TYL0-F1
#
_entry.id   AF-A0A380TYL0-F1
#
_cell.length_a   1.000
_cell.length_b   1.000
_cell.length_c   1.000
_cell.angle_alpha   90.00
_cell.angle_beta   90.00
_cell.angle_gamma   90.00
#
_symmetry.space_group_name_H-M   'P 1'
#
loop_
_entity.id
_entity.type
_entity.pdbx_description
1 polymer ?
#
loop_
_entity_poly.entity_id
_entity_poly.type
_entity_poly.pdbx_seq_one_letter_code
_entity_poly.pdbx_strand_id
1 'polypeptide(L)'
;MFIDEIKGLLYSNFETRFSIPTREFVQKMIPIFWQYKDMIRLIGRIETPRINLYSELQRITKQVYIQQAILKTGKRSEELDLQGHIFAVTTLGLMRYFIENNEISTPNKIIGDLEEVFNLLIIPE
;
A
#
# COMPACT_ATOMS: atom_id res chain seq x y z
N MET A 1 -11.67 -19.81 -2.08
CA MET A 1 -11.27 -18.57 -2.77
C MET A 1 -9.85 -18.78 -3.30
N PHE A 2 -9.66 -18.64 -4.60
CA PHE A 2 -8.39 -18.88 -5.30
C PHE A 2 -7.42 -17.69 -5.14
N ILE A 3 -6.12 -17.93 -5.34
CA ILE A 3 -5.06 -16.91 -5.25
C ILE A 3 -5.38 -15.66 -6.10
N ASP A 4 -5.94 -15.89 -7.30
CA ASP A 4 -6.27 -14.81 -8.24
C ASP A 4 -7.44 -13.93 -7.77
N GLU A 5 -8.38 -14.48 -6.99
CA GLU A 5 -9.49 -13.71 -6.42
C GLU A 5 -9.00 -12.75 -5.34
N ILE A 6 -8.04 -13.18 -4.51
CA ILE A 6 -7.39 -12.27 -3.56
C ILE A 6 -6.62 -11.19 -4.27
N LYS A 7 -5.81 -11.56 -5.27
CA LYS A 7 -5.06 -10.58 -6.06
C LYS A 7 -6.00 -9.54 -6.65
N GLY A 8 -7.07 -9.97 -7.31
CA GLY A 8 -8.09 -9.09 -7.87
C GLY A 8 -8.73 -8.18 -6.83
N LEU A 9 -9.09 -8.73 -5.66
CA LEU A 9 -9.65 -7.96 -4.56
C LEU A 9 -8.68 -6.88 -4.05
N LEU A 10 -7.41 -7.24 -3.81
CA LEU A 10 -6.41 -6.28 -3.36
C LEU A 10 -6.18 -5.21 -4.43
N TYR A 11 -6.06 -5.61 -5.70
CA TYR A 11 -5.80 -4.68 -6.82
C TYR A 11 -6.91 -3.65 -6.96
N SER A 12 -8.17 -4.09 -6.99
CA SER A 12 -9.33 -3.19 -7.08
C SER A 12 -9.38 -2.17 -5.92
N ASN A 13 -9.00 -2.60 -4.70
CA ASN A 13 -8.92 -1.68 -3.58
C ASN A 13 -7.77 -0.66 -3.74
N PHE A 14 -6.58 -1.09 -4.15
CA PHE A 14 -5.44 -0.18 -4.35
C PHE A 14 -5.64 0.78 -5.53
N GLU A 15 -6.29 0.36 -6.61
CA GLU A 15 -6.67 1.23 -7.74
C GLU A 15 -7.59 2.37 -7.30
N THR A 16 -8.47 2.10 -6.34
CA THR A 16 -9.42 3.08 -5.80
C THR A 16 -8.91 3.78 -4.54
N ARG A 17 -7.62 3.64 -4.20
CA ARG A 17 -7.05 4.16 -2.94
C ARG A 17 -7.37 5.63 -2.68
N PHE A 18 -7.32 6.47 -3.71
CA PHE A 18 -7.50 7.91 -3.59
C PHE A 18 -8.95 8.38 -3.74
N SER A 19 -9.92 7.47 -3.94
CA SER A 19 -11.34 7.84 -4.01
C SER A 19 -11.96 8.11 -2.63
N ILE A 20 -11.28 7.69 -1.55
CA ILE A 20 -11.73 7.85 -0.17
C ILE A 20 -10.60 8.36 0.74
N PRO A 21 -10.91 9.00 1.88
CA PRO A 21 -9.93 9.40 2.87
C PRO A 21 -9.06 8.25 3.38
N THR A 22 -7.81 8.55 3.77
CA THR A 22 -6.86 7.54 4.29
C THR A 22 -7.42 6.73 5.44
N ARG A 23 -8.09 7.37 6.39
CA ARG A 23 -8.70 6.68 7.54
C ARG A 23 -9.73 5.64 7.09
N GLU A 24 -10.62 6.01 6.17
CA GLU A 24 -11.66 5.13 5.63
C GLU A 24 -11.05 3.98 4.82
N PHE A 25 -10.01 4.26 4.03
CA PHE A 25 -9.28 3.23 3.31
C PHE A 25 -8.67 2.20 4.25
N VAL A 26 -7.99 2.65 5.31
CA VAL A 26 -7.40 1.75 6.31
C VAL A 26 -8.49 0.94 7.02
N GLN A 27 -9.61 1.55 7.40
CA GLN A 27 -10.76 0.85 7.98
C GLN A 27 -11.34 -0.22 7.06
N LYS A 28 -11.42 0.06 5.74
CA LYS A 28 -11.89 -0.90 4.73
C LYS A 28 -10.91 -2.07 4.54
N MET A 29 -9.61 -1.79 4.57
CA MET A 29 -8.58 -2.78 4.24
C MET A 29 -8.23 -3.71 5.40
N ILE A 30 -8.26 -3.23 6.65
CA ILE A 30 -7.98 -4.06 7.84
C ILE A 30 -8.75 -5.40 7.85
N PRO A 31 -10.08 -5.45 7.69
CA PRO A 31 -10.81 -6.71 7.73
C PRO A 31 -10.43 -7.65 6.58
N ILE A 32 -10.17 -7.11 5.38
CA ILE A 32 -9.72 -7.90 4.22
C ILE A 32 -8.37 -8.55 4.50
N PHE A 33 -7.41 -7.76 5.00
CA PHE A 33 -6.09 -8.27 5.34
C PHE A 33 -6.14 -9.32 6.44
N TRP A 34 -7.03 -9.16 7.42
CA TRP A 34 -7.15 -10.12 8.50
C TRP A 34 -7.81 -11.43 8.04
N GLN A 35 -8.92 -11.31 7.31
CA GLN A 35 -9.66 -12.46 6.79
C GLN A 35 -8.75 -13.35 5.91
N TYR A 36 -7.82 -12.75 5.18
CA TYR A 36 -6.99 -13.45 4.22
C TYR A 36 -5.50 -13.50 4.59
N LYS A 37 -5.18 -13.18 5.84
CA LYS A 37 -3.81 -12.98 6.32
C LYS A 37 -2.87 -14.12 5.96
N ASP A 38 -3.23 -15.35 6.29
CA ASP A 38 -2.37 -16.52 6.04
C ASP A 38 -2.16 -16.75 4.55
N MET A 39 -3.19 -16.54 3.74
CA MET A 39 -3.07 -16.68 2.30
C MET A 39 -2.19 -15.57 1.71
N ILE A 40 -2.37 -14.31 2.14
CA ILE A 40 -1.52 -13.19 1.71
C ILE A 40 -0.06 -13.43 2.15
N ARG A 41 0.17 -13.93 3.36
CA ARG A 41 1.51 -14.29 3.86
C ARG A 41 2.14 -15.41 3.03
N LEU A 42 1.38 -16.44 2.66
CA LEU A 42 1.86 -17.54 1.83
C LEU A 42 2.17 -17.08 0.40
N ILE A 43 1.26 -16.34 -0.24
CA ILE A 43 1.45 -15.80 -1.60
C ILE A 43 2.62 -14.81 -1.61
N GLY A 44 2.75 -13.98 -0.58
CA GLY A 44 3.82 -13.01 -0.45
C GLY A 44 5.22 -13.60 -0.31
N ARG A 45 5.34 -14.87 0.10
CA ARG A 45 6.60 -15.62 0.16
C ARG A 45 6.96 -16.32 -1.14
N ILE A 46 6.05 -16.37 -2.10
CA ILE A 46 6.31 -16.98 -3.41
C ILE A 46 7.00 -15.91 -4.27
N GLU A 47 8.29 -16.12 -4.53
CA GLU A 47 9.07 -15.31 -5.47
C GLU A 47 9.24 -16.08 -6.78
N THR A 48 8.19 -16.08 -7.61
CA THR A 48 8.26 -16.69 -8.95
C THR A 48 7.93 -15.64 -10.01
N PRO A 49 8.44 -15.76 -11.25
CA PRO A 49 8.13 -14.83 -12.33
C PRO A 49 6.62 -14.69 -12.64
N ARG A 50 5.81 -15.68 -12.26
CA ARG A 50 4.34 -15.71 -12.47
C ARG A 50 3.53 -15.20 -11.28
N ILE A 51 4.12 -15.17 -10.08
CA ILE A 51 3.45 -14.78 -8.84
C ILE A 51 4.47 -14.01 -8.03
N ASN A 52 4.39 -12.67 -8.08
CA ASN A 52 5.04 -11.82 -7.09
C ASN A 52 4.04 -10.75 -6.65
N LEU A 53 3.21 -11.11 -5.67
CA LEU A 53 2.13 -10.26 -5.17
C LEU A 53 2.64 -8.88 -4.73
N TYR A 54 3.75 -8.82 -4.01
CA TYR A 54 4.27 -7.55 -3.50
C TYR A 54 4.81 -6.67 -4.62
N SER A 55 5.55 -7.21 -5.59
CA SER A 55 6.02 -6.43 -6.74
C SER A 55 4.87 -5.93 -7.62
N GLU A 56 3.84 -6.76 -7.84
CA GLU A 56 2.65 -6.36 -8.59
C GLU A 56 1.88 -5.25 -7.87
N LEU A 57 1.63 -5.41 -6.56
CA LEU A 57 0.99 -4.38 -5.75
C LEU A 57 1.83 -3.09 -5.70
N GLN A 58 3.17 -3.20 -5.68
CA GLN A 58 4.05 -2.04 -5.62
C GLN A 58 3.92 -1.23 -6.90
N ARG A 59 3.91 -1.92 -8.05
CA ARG A 59 3.72 -1.29 -9.35
C ARG A 59 2.37 -0.59 -9.45
N ILE A 60 1.29 -1.25 -9.05
CA ILE A 60 -0.07 -0.66 -9.09
C ILE A 60 -0.16 0.54 -8.15
N THR A 61 0.29 0.38 -6.90
CA THR A 61 0.24 1.44 -5.88
C THR A 61 1.05 2.67 -6.32
N LYS A 62 2.22 2.47 -6.93
CA LYS A 62 3.04 3.55 -7.52
C LYS A 62 2.31 4.24 -8.67
N GLN A 63 1.75 3.48 -9.60
CA GLN A 63 1.02 4.04 -10.76
C GLN A 63 -0.19 4.86 -10.33
N VAL A 64 -0.97 4.36 -9.37
CA VAL A 64 -2.16 5.04 -8.83
C VAL A 64 -1.76 6.35 -8.13
N TYR A 65 -0.64 6.35 -7.38
CA TYR A 65 -0.10 7.59 -6.83
C TYR A 65 0.25 8.59 -7.92
N ILE A 66 1.02 8.17 -8.92
CA ILE A 66 1.49 9.05 -9.99
C ILE A 66 0.29 9.66 -10.72
N GLN A 67 -0.71 8.86 -11.09
CA GLN A 67 -1.94 9.35 -11.72
C GLN A 67 -2.62 10.42 -10.88
N GLN A 68 -2.80 10.18 -9.58
CA GLN A 68 -3.41 11.16 -8.69
C GLN A 68 -2.55 12.43 -8.51
N ALA A 69 -1.23 12.28 -8.44
CA ALA A 69 -0.30 13.39 -8.27
C ALA A 69 -0.19 14.26 -9.53
N ILE A 70 -0.27 13.67 -10.73
CA ILE A 70 -0.37 14.40 -12.00
C ILE A 70 -1.60 15.32 -11.96
N LEU A 71 -2.77 14.79 -11.58
CA LEU A 71 -4.01 15.57 -11.50
C LEU A 71 -3.94 16.74 -10.51
N LYS A 72 -3.18 16.58 -9.41
CA LYS A 72 -3.05 17.61 -8.36
C LYS A 72 -1.95 18.64 -8.61
N THR A 73 -0.87 18.25 -9.27
CA THR A 73 0.36 19.06 -9.34
C THR A 73 0.72 19.50 -10.76
N GLY A 74 0.15 18.88 -11.79
CA GLY A 74 0.52 19.12 -13.19
C GLY A 74 1.91 18.63 -13.59
N LYS A 75 2.66 17.98 -12.68
CA LYS A 75 3.99 17.41 -12.96
C LYS A 75 3.89 16.22 -13.92
N ARG A 76 4.98 15.93 -14.62
CA ARG A 76 5.06 14.73 -15.46
C ARG A 76 5.34 13.47 -14.64
N SER A 77 5.06 12.31 -15.21
CA SER A 77 5.23 11.02 -14.55
C SER A 77 6.66 10.79 -14.06
N GLU A 78 7.66 11.22 -14.83
CA GLU A 78 9.09 11.03 -14.52
C GLU A 78 9.50 11.83 -13.28
N GLU A 79 8.92 13.01 -13.10
CA GLU A 79 9.17 13.90 -11.95
C GLU A 79 8.52 13.38 -10.66
N LEU A 80 7.55 12.48 -10.79
CA LEU A 80 6.80 11.87 -9.70
C LEU A 80 7.30 10.44 -9.40
N ASP A 81 8.27 9.93 -10.14
CA ASP A 81 8.70 8.53 -10.05
C ASP A 81 9.20 8.15 -8.65
N LEU A 82 10.05 9.01 -8.07
CA LEU A 82 10.56 8.85 -6.71
C LEU A 82 9.42 8.94 -5.68
N GLN A 83 8.52 9.91 -5.83
CA GLN A 83 7.40 10.09 -4.89
C GLN A 83 6.47 8.88 -4.90
N GLY A 84 6.14 8.39 -6.10
CA GLY A 84 5.35 7.16 -6.26
C GLY A 84 6.06 5.92 -5.71
N HIS A 85 7.39 5.84 -5.85
CA HIS A 85 8.16 4.76 -5.26
C HIS A 85 8.12 4.78 -3.73
N ILE A 86 8.38 5.94 -3.10
CA ILE A 86 8.31 6.12 -1.65
C ILE A 86 6.92 5.76 -1.13
N PHE A 87 5.87 6.26 -1.80
CA PHE A 87 4.49 5.96 -1.43
C PHE A 87 4.18 4.46 -1.48
N ALA A 88 4.56 3.79 -2.57
CA ALA A 88 4.30 2.36 -2.74
C ALA A 88 5.07 1.50 -1.74
N VAL A 89 6.37 1.78 -1.54
CA VAL A 89 7.21 1.04 -0.58
C VAL A 89 6.68 1.20 0.84
N THR A 90 6.33 2.42 1.25
CA THR A 90 5.82 2.68 2.61
C THR A 90 4.48 1.97 2.83
N THR A 91 3.57 2.08 1.87
CA THR A 91 2.24 1.46 1.95
C THR A 91 2.33 -0.07 2.07
N LEU A 92 3.20 -0.69 1.26
CA LEU A 92 3.40 -2.13 1.29
C LEU A 92 4.22 -2.62 2.48
N GLY A 93 5.21 -1.85 2.91
CA GLY A 93 6.00 -2.13 4.10
C GLY A 93 5.12 -2.20 5.34
N LEU A 94 4.21 -1.22 5.49
CA LEU A 94 3.24 -1.20 6.58
C LEU A 94 2.31 -2.43 6.55
N MET A 95 1.76 -2.74 5.38
CA MET A 95 0.90 -3.92 5.19
C MET A 95 1.64 -5.22 5.55
N ARG A 96 2.88 -5.36 5.07
CA ARG A 96 3.72 -6.52 5.35
C ARG A 96 4.04 -6.63 6.84
N TYR A 97 4.39 -5.52 7.50
CA TYR A 97 4.67 -5.48 8.92
C TYR A 97 3.51 -6.04 9.76
N PHE A 98 2.28 -5.60 9.50
CA PHE A 98 1.10 -6.09 10.23
C PHE A 98 0.81 -7.57 9.98
N ILE A 99 0.95 -8.02 8.73
CA ILE A 99 0.75 -9.42 8.35
C ILE A 99 1.80 -10.33 9.00
N GLU A 100 3.07 -9.92 9.01
CA GLU A 100 4.16 -10.74 9.54
C GLU A 100 4.15 -10.78 11.07
N ASN A 101 3.86 -9.67 11.74
CA ASN A 101 3.88 -9.58 13.20
C ASN A 101 2.57 -10.00 13.87
N ASN A 102 1.52 -10.34 13.11
CA ASN A 102 0.21 -10.68 13.67
C ASN A 102 -0.40 -9.55 14.51
N GLU A 103 -0.12 -8.30 14.12
CA GLU A 103 -0.58 -7.11 14.84
C GLU A 103 -1.41 -6.25 13.91
N ILE A 104 -2.47 -5.65 14.46
CA ILE A 104 -3.22 -4.57 13.81
C ILE A 104 -3.24 -3.39 14.77
N SER A 105 -2.90 -2.24 14.23
CA SER A 105 -3.04 -0.97 14.92
C SER A 105 -4.32 -0.26 14.47
N THR A 106 -4.80 0.67 15.28
CA THR A 106 -5.98 1.46 14.89
C THR A 106 -5.61 2.39 13.73
N PRO A 107 -6.55 2.74 12.83
CA PRO A 107 -6.28 3.67 11.74
C PRO A 107 -5.63 4.98 12.19
N ASN A 108 -6.03 5.51 13.35
CA ASN A 108 -5.47 6.74 13.90
C ASN A 108 -4.02 6.57 14.35
N LYS A 109 -3.70 5.47 15.04
CA LYS A 109 -2.33 5.18 15.45
C LYS A 109 -1.43 4.95 14.23
N ILE A 110 -1.91 4.20 13.23
CA ILE A 110 -1.19 4.01 11.96
C ILE A 110 -0.83 5.34 11.29
N ILE A 111 -1.81 6.24 11.20
CA ILE A 111 -1.60 7.56 10.57
C ILE A 111 -0.62 8.39 11.42
N GLY A 112 -0.76 8.39 12.74
CA GLY A 112 0.15 9.10 13.65
C GLY A 112 1.59 8.59 13.54
N ASP A 113 1.80 7.27 13.58
CA ASP A 113 3.13 6.66 13.44
C ASP A 113 3.77 7.02 12.08
N LEU A 114 2.98 7.07 10.99
CA LEU A 114 3.46 7.52 9.68
C LEU A 114 3.85 9.00 9.68
N GLU A 115 3.00 9.87 10.25
CA GLU A 115 3.29 11.31 10.36
C GLU A 115 4.57 11.55 11.16
N GLU A 116 4.75 10.88 12.29
CA GLU A 116 5.96 10.95 13.11
C GLU A 116 7.21 10.53 12.31
N VAL A 117 7.15 9.40 11.60
CA VAL A 117 8.27 8.92 10.77
C VAL A 117 8.62 9.92 9.68
N PHE A 118 7.64 10.42 8.91
CA PHE A 118 7.91 11.35 7.81
C PHE A 118 8.38 12.73 8.30
N ASN A 119 7.90 13.19 9.45
CA ASN A 119 8.38 14.42 10.08
C ASN A 119 9.84 14.31 10.55
N LEU A 120 10.26 13.13 11.03
CA LEU A 120 11.67 12.89 11.41
C LEU A 120 12.57 12.57 10.22
N LEU A 121 12.01 12.03 9.14
CA LEU A 121 12.75 11.74 7.90
C LEU A 121 13.18 13.04 7.19
N ILE A 122 12.40 14.11 7.35
CA ILE A 122 12.66 15.41 6.75
C ILE A 122 13.15 16.36 7.86
N ILE A 123 14.46 16.47 8.02
CA ILE A 123 15.07 17.48 8.89
C ILE A 123 15.30 18.74 8.04
N PRO A 124 14.52 19.81 8.22
CA PRO A 124 14.75 21.06 7.49
C PRO A 124 16.07 21.71 7.95
N GLU A 125 16.78 22.35 7.03
CA GLU A 125 17.91 23.25 7.35
C GLU A 125 17.45 24.48 8.15
#